data_AF-A0A1B0AKU4-F1
#
_entry.id   AF-A0A1B0AKU4-F1
#
_cell.length_a   1.000
_cell.length_b   1.000
_cell.length_c   1.000
_cell.angle_alpha   90.00
_cell.angle_beta   90.00
_cell.angle_gamma   90.00
#
_symmetry.space_group_name_H-M   'P 1'
#
loop_
_entity.id
_entity.type
_entity.pdbx_description
1 polymer ?
#
loop_
_entity_poly.entity_id
_entity_poly.type
_entity_poly.pdbx_seq_one_letter_code
_entity_poly.pdbx_strand_id
1 'polypeptide(L)'
;MSNLNESNYQIFLEQVQKQFLCCYPVQCIQWQNFPKHLNWDQQNMLIDYTYKCHLNREMPIKLQYQLNFLKKLIAYLEQDCSEIHDSIYESFCEAQRKIVSQPSEKFAFKHYILSEKVHFSLKESKSFVADGTTGLCSWQAALALTDYFLHHKAILWNRRILELGSGAGLCGLIIYRLCQPKHLLLTDGSLSCLKLIEENIKRNFLHIEETIDNKWLMNDHILECCLVDWKEINCVKEVKTMLPDILLAADVVYDSSVFDDLLHAIDYVFNLKQNKVKMFLAATVRDQATLNGFLNKLGNLRFQVDNAEVIPLEESFLYWDRLTPVRILIITR
;
A
#
# COMPACT_ATOMS: atom_id res chain seq x y z
N MET A 1 -17.65 -35.39 6.69
CA MET A 1 -17.49 -34.63 5.45
C MET A 1 -18.41 -33.43 5.53
N SER A 2 -17.92 -32.27 5.95
CA SER A 2 -18.70 -31.04 5.85
C SER A 2 -18.52 -30.52 4.43
N ASN A 3 -19.51 -30.76 3.56
CA ASN A 3 -19.58 -30.03 2.29
C ASN A 3 -19.53 -28.54 2.63
N LEU A 4 -18.51 -27.82 2.13
CA LEU A 4 -18.56 -26.36 2.19
C LEU A 4 -19.82 -25.93 1.44
N ASN A 5 -20.70 -25.21 2.13
CA ASN A 5 -21.79 -24.52 1.45
C ASN A 5 -21.18 -23.54 0.42
N GLU A 6 -21.81 -23.39 -0.75
CA GLU A 6 -21.35 -22.54 -1.85
C GLU A 6 -21.02 -21.11 -1.38
N SER A 7 -21.83 -20.57 -0.46
CA SER A 7 -21.59 -19.25 0.15
C SER A 7 -20.27 -19.16 0.93
N ASN A 8 -19.89 -20.21 1.66
CA ASN A 8 -18.62 -20.23 2.39
C ASN A 8 -17.43 -20.34 1.43
N TYR A 9 -17.59 -21.07 0.33
CA TYR A 9 -16.54 -21.17 -0.68
C TYR A 9 -16.33 -19.86 -1.43
N GLN A 10 -17.41 -19.15 -1.74
CA GLN A 10 -17.34 -17.82 -2.36
C GLN A 10 -16.55 -16.82 -1.49
N ILE A 11 -16.84 -16.76 -0.19
CA ILE A 11 -16.10 -15.90 0.75
C ILE A 11 -14.61 -16.27 0.77
N PHE A 12 -14.28 -17.57 0.76
CA PHE A 12 -12.92 -18.04 0.67
C PHE A 12 -12.22 -17.60 -0.63
N LEU A 13 -12.88 -17.72 -1.79
CA LEU A 13 -12.34 -17.29 -3.07
C LEU A 13 -12.01 -15.79 -3.08
N GLU A 14 -12.90 -14.96 -2.55
CA GLU A 14 -12.70 -13.51 -2.44
C GLU A 14 -11.51 -13.15 -1.53
N GLN A 15 -11.34 -13.87 -0.42
CA GLN A 15 -10.19 -13.69 0.47
C GLN A 15 -8.88 -14.09 -0.20
N VAL A 16 -8.83 -15.23 -0.88
CA VAL A 16 -7.62 -15.68 -1.60
C VAL A 16 -7.32 -14.76 -2.77
N GLN A 17 -8.32 -14.26 -3.49
CA GLN A 17 -8.14 -13.28 -4.55
C GLN A 17 -7.50 -11.99 -4.02
N LYS A 18 -7.99 -11.45 -2.88
CA LYS A 18 -7.39 -10.28 -2.21
C LYS A 18 -5.91 -10.53 -1.89
N GLN A 19 -5.60 -11.67 -1.27
CA GLN A 19 -4.22 -12.03 -0.91
C GLN A 19 -3.33 -12.20 -2.16
N PHE A 20 -3.82 -12.88 -3.19
CA PHE A 20 -3.10 -13.08 -4.44
C PHE A 20 -2.77 -11.75 -5.11
N LEU A 21 -3.77 -10.90 -5.33
CA LEU A 21 -3.61 -9.68 -6.14
C LEU A 21 -2.76 -8.59 -5.49
N CYS A 22 -2.75 -8.51 -4.16
CA CYS A 22 -1.86 -7.58 -3.45
C CYS A 22 -0.43 -8.12 -3.25
N CYS A 23 -0.14 -9.31 -3.79
CA CYS A 23 1.13 -10.03 -3.60
C CYS A 23 1.44 -10.32 -2.13
N TYR A 24 0.43 -10.70 -1.33
CA TYR A 24 0.62 -11.10 0.07
C TYR A 24 1.62 -12.26 0.15
N PRO A 25 2.71 -12.18 0.91
CA PRO A 25 3.78 -13.17 0.80
C PRO A 25 3.27 -14.60 0.94
N VAL A 26 3.68 -15.47 0.03
CA VAL A 26 3.14 -16.84 -0.11
C VAL A 26 3.28 -17.65 1.19
N GLN A 27 4.35 -17.39 1.96
CA GLN A 27 4.59 -18.01 3.26
C GLN A 27 3.66 -17.53 4.38
N CYS A 28 3.03 -16.36 4.22
CA CYS A 28 2.12 -15.77 5.20
C CYS A 28 0.65 -16.20 4.96
N ILE A 29 0.35 -16.77 3.79
CA ILE A 29 -0.96 -17.36 3.48
C ILE A 29 -1.17 -18.59 4.37
N GLN A 30 -2.33 -18.68 5.02
CA GLN A 30 -2.70 -19.78 5.91
C GLN A 30 -3.24 -20.98 5.08
N TRP A 31 -2.36 -21.62 4.32
CA TRP A 31 -2.70 -22.74 3.43
C TRP A 31 -3.42 -23.89 4.16
N GLN A 32 -3.13 -24.12 5.42
CA GLN A 32 -3.79 -25.14 6.24
C GLN A 32 -5.27 -24.87 6.52
N ASN A 33 -5.71 -23.61 6.35
CA ASN A 33 -7.10 -23.20 6.51
C ASN A 33 -7.87 -23.27 5.19
N PHE A 34 -7.22 -23.64 4.08
CA PHE A 34 -7.92 -23.80 2.81
C PHE A 34 -8.93 -24.95 2.93
N PRO A 35 -10.05 -24.90 2.18
CA PRO A 35 -11.00 -25.99 2.17
C PRO A 35 -10.37 -27.28 1.65
N LYS A 36 -10.74 -28.39 2.28
CA LYS A 36 -10.29 -29.73 1.91
C LYS A 36 -11.20 -30.36 0.87
N HIS A 37 -10.65 -31.30 0.11
CA HIS A 37 -11.32 -32.12 -0.91
C HIS A 37 -12.06 -31.27 -1.95
N LEU A 38 -11.37 -30.25 -2.48
CA LEU A 38 -11.92 -29.38 -3.52
C LEU A 38 -12.28 -30.21 -4.75
N ASN A 39 -13.54 -30.13 -5.15
CA ASN A 39 -13.99 -30.78 -6.37
C ASN A 39 -13.42 -30.07 -7.62
N TRP A 40 -13.61 -30.68 -8.79
CA TRP A 40 -13.08 -30.20 -10.06
C TRP A 40 -13.46 -28.73 -10.35
N ASP A 41 -14.75 -28.38 -10.20
CA ASP A 41 -15.24 -27.03 -10.46
C ASP A 41 -14.69 -26.00 -9.46
N GLN A 42 -14.60 -26.38 -8.18
CA GLN A 42 -14.02 -25.54 -7.13
C GLN A 42 -12.56 -25.21 -7.41
N GLN A 43 -11.77 -26.20 -7.84
CA GLN A 43 -10.39 -25.98 -8.25
C GLN A 43 -10.29 -25.01 -9.44
N ASN A 44 -11.17 -25.13 -10.43
CA ASN A 44 -11.20 -24.21 -11.56
C ASN A 44 -11.60 -22.78 -11.14
N MET A 45 -12.60 -22.63 -10.25
CA MET A 45 -12.94 -21.32 -9.69
C MET A 45 -11.77 -20.68 -8.95
N LEU A 46 -10.97 -21.45 -8.22
CA LEU A 46 -9.81 -20.93 -7.49
C LEU A 46 -8.75 -20.32 -8.42
N ILE A 47 -8.50 -20.96 -9.58
CA ILE A 47 -7.58 -20.40 -10.57
C ILE A 47 -8.18 -19.18 -11.28
N ASP A 48 -9.49 -19.18 -11.52
CA ASP A 48 -10.22 -18.07 -12.15
C ASP A 48 -10.27 -16.82 -11.27
N TYR A 49 -10.39 -16.97 -9.95
CA TYR A 49 -10.32 -15.87 -9.00
C TYR A 49 -8.90 -15.34 -8.77
N THR A 50 -7.86 -16.14 -9.06
CA THR A 50 -6.46 -15.78 -8.81
C THR A 50 -5.72 -15.49 -10.12
N TYR A 51 -4.99 -16.47 -10.64
CA TYR A 51 -4.09 -16.29 -11.78
C TYR A 51 -4.82 -15.84 -13.05
N LYS A 52 -6.01 -16.40 -13.34
CA LYS A 52 -6.77 -16.08 -14.57
C LYS A 52 -7.72 -14.90 -14.43
N CYS A 53 -7.78 -14.25 -13.26
CA CYS A 53 -8.70 -13.14 -13.07
C CYS A 53 -8.36 -11.96 -13.99
N HIS A 54 -9.38 -11.16 -14.30
CA HIS A 54 -9.28 -10.05 -15.24
C HIS A 54 -8.15 -9.06 -14.90
N LEU A 55 -8.04 -8.64 -13.63
CA LEU A 55 -7.03 -7.68 -13.18
C LEU A 55 -5.60 -8.18 -13.46
N ASN A 56 -5.31 -9.45 -13.15
CA ASN A 56 -3.98 -10.02 -13.38
C ASN A 56 -3.69 -10.28 -14.87
N ARG A 57 -4.73 -10.45 -15.70
CA ARG A 57 -4.56 -10.61 -17.16
C ARG A 57 -4.20 -9.31 -17.84
N GLU A 58 -4.84 -8.20 -17.45
CA GLU A 58 -4.61 -6.88 -18.07
C GLU A 58 -3.40 -6.15 -17.47
N MET A 59 -3.25 -6.25 -16.15
CA MET A 59 -2.23 -5.55 -15.37
C MET A 59 -1.54 -6.57 -14.47
N PRO A 60 -0.61 -7.37 -15.01
CA PRO A 60 -0.08 -8.52 -14.30
C PRO A 60 0.66 -8.14 -13.01
N ILE A 61 0.38 -8.89 -11.96
CA ILE A 61 1.20 -8.85 -10.75
C ILE A 61 2.56 -9.52 -11.01
N LYS A 62 3.52 -9.39 -10.09
CA LYS A 62 4.89 -9.91 -10.29
C LYS A 62 4.87 -11.40 -10.71
N LEU A 63 5.35 -11.70 -11.92
CA LEU A 63 5.31 -13.06 -12.50
C LEU A 63 5.94 -14.12 -11.58
N GLN A 64 7.07 -13.80 -10.93
CA GLN A 64 7.72 -14.72 -9.99
C GLN A 64 6.82 -15.04 -8.77
N TYR A 65 6.03 -14.07 -8.32
CA TYR A 65 5.06 -14.29 -7.25
C TYR A 65 3.93 -15.22 -7.74
N GLN A 66 3.40 -14.99 -8.94
CA GLN A 66 2.39 -15.87 -9.56
C GLN A 66 2.88 -17.32 -9.63
N LEU A 67 4.11 -17.53 -10.11
CA LEU A 67 4.72 -18.86 -10.19
C LEU A 67 4.85 -19.53 -8.81
N ASN A 68 5.33 -18.78 -7.81
CA ASN A 68 5.50 -19.30 -6.45
C ASN A 68 4.16 -19.63 -5.79
N PHE A 69 3.12 -18.82 -6.02
CA PHE A 69 1.76 -19.09 -5.56
C PHE A 69 1.22 -20.36 -6.19
N LEU A 70 1.30 -20.51 -7.51
CA LEU A 70 0.84 -21.70 -8.23
C LEU A 70 1.58 -22.97 -7.76
N LYS A 71 2.90 -22.89 -7.56
CA LYS A 71 3.68 -24.00 -7.03
C LYS A 71 3.19 -24.45 -5.64
N LYS A 72 2.87 -23.50 -4.76
CA LYS A 72 2.34 -23.81 -3.43
C LYS A 72 0.90 -24.31 -3.46
N LEU A 73 0.08 -23.79 -4.36
CA LEU A 73 -1.27 -24.28 -4.59
C LEU A 73 -1.26 -25.74 -5.08
N ILE A 74 -0.44 -26.08 -6.07
CA ILE A 74 -0.29 -27.46 -6.55
C ILE A 74 0.13 -28.37 -5.40
N ALA A 75 1.17 -28.00 -4.64
CA ALA A 75 1.64 -28.80 -3.51
C ALA A 75 0.58 -28.97 -2.39
N TYR A 76 -0.34 -28.01 -2.24
CA TYR A 76 -1.48 -28.14 -1.33
C TYR A 76 -2.51 -29.14 -1.86
N LEU A 77 -2.90 -29.02 -3.14
CA LEU A 77 -3.90 -29.89 -3.76
C LEU A 77 -3.42 -31.34 -3.86
N GLU A 78 -2.14 -31.58 -4.14
CA GLU A 78 -1.52 -32.92 -4.18
C GLU A 78 -1.65 -33.70 -2.86
N GLN A 79 -1.82 -33.02 -1.73
CA GLN A 79 -1.93 -33.66 -0.41
C GLN A 79 -3.34 -34.19 -0.13
N ASP A 80 -4.36 -33.65 -0.79
CA ASP A 80 -5.75 -33.75 -0.31
C ASP A 80 -6.79 -33.98 -1.42
N CYS A 81 -6.41 -33.80 -2.69
CA CYS A 81 -7.20 -34.08 -3.87
C CYS A 81 -6.62 -35.28 -4.63
N SER A 82 -7.49 -36.17 -5.12
CA SER A 82 -7.05 -37.32 -5.94
C SER A 82 -6.57 -36.91 -7.33
N GLU A 83 -7.13 -35.82 -7.86
CA GLU A 83 -6.82 -35.29 -9.18
C GLU A 83 -6.83 -33.74 -9.11
N ILE A 84 -5.93 -33.13 -9.87
CA ILE A 84 -5.78 -31.68 -9.95
C ILE A 84 -6.28 -31.22 -11.31
N HIS A 85 -7.11 -30.19 -11.33
CA HIS A 85 -7.68 -29.65 -12.56
C HIS A 85 -6.59 -29.20 -13.55
N ASP A 86 -6.68 -29.63 -14.82
CA ASP A 86 -5.69 -29.36 -15.87
C ASP A 86 -5.33 -27.88 -16.00
N SER A 87 -6.35 -27.02 -15.88
CA SER A 87 -6.21 -25.55 -15.93
C SER A 87 -5.19 -24.97 -14.95
N ILE A 88 -4.91 -25.65 -13.83
CA ILE A 88 -3.89 -25.23 -12.84
C ILE A 88 -2.49 -25.53 -13.38
N TYR A 89 -2.26 -26.73 -13.92
CA TYR A 89 -0.98 -27.08 -14.55
C TYR A 89 -0.71 -26.25 -15.81
N GLU A 90 -1.74 -26.02 -16.63
CA GLU A 90 -1.64 -25.12 -17.79
C GLU A 90 -1.22 -23.71 -17.38
N SER A 91 -1.84 -23.17 -16.31
CA SER A 91 -1.52 -21.85 -15.75
C SER A 91 -0.09 -21.79 -15.22
N PHE A 92 0.37 -22.85 -14.55
CA PHE A 92 1.75 -22.95 -14.07
C PHE A 92 2.75 -22.95 -15.24
N CYS A 93 2.51 -23.77 -16.26
CA CYS A 93 3.34 -23.82 -17.46
C CYS A 93 3.34 -22.47 -18.21
N GLU A 94 2.20 -21.80 -18.29
CA GLU A 94 2.10 -20.46 -18.89
C GLU A 94 2.90 -19.41 -18.10
N ALA A 95 2.78 -19.41 -16.76
CA ALA A 95 3.55 -18.50 -15.89
C ALA A 95 5.07 -18.71 -16.07
N GLN A 96 5.53 -19.96 -16.17
CA GLN A 96 6.93 -20.28 -16.46
C GLN A 96 7.37 -19.72 -17.82
N ARG A 97 6.57 -19.91 -18.87
CA ARG A 97 6.87 -19.38 -20.21
C ARG A 97 6.96 -17.84 -20.20
N LYS A 98 6.05 -17.15 -19.51
CA LYS A 98 6.05 -15.68 -19.38
C LYS A 98 7.32 -15.15 -18.71
N ILE A 99 7.81 -15.83 -17.68
CA ILE A 99 9.05 -15.43 -16.99
C ILE A 99 10.25 -15.47 -17.94
N VAL A 100 10.33 -16.52 -18.78
CA VAL A 100 11.42 -16.67 -19.75
C VAL A 100 11.32 -15.63 -20.87
N SER A 101 10.11 -15.28 -21.32
CA SER A 101 9.91 -14.32 -22.41
C SER A 101 9.98 -12.85 -21.99
N GLN A 102 9.82 -12.52 -20.70
CA GLN A 102 9.80 -11.14 -20.19
C GLN A 102 10.82 -10.87 -19.08
N PRO A 103 12.14 -11.11 -19.29
CA PRO A 103 13.14 -10.96 -18.23
C PRO A 103 13.41 -9.49 -17.82
N SER A 104 13.02 -8.50 -18.64
CA SER A 104 13.48 -7.10 -18.53
C SER A 104 12.44 -6.09 -18.00
N GLU A 105 11.20 -6.51 -17.73
CA GLU A 105 10.17 -5.57 -17.30
C GLU A 105 10.39 -5.15 -15.83
N LYS A 106 10.67 -3.86 -15.61
CA LYS A 106 11.04 -3.31 -14.29
C LYS A 106 9.90 -3.17 -13.30
N PHE A 107 8.67 -3.01 -13.79
CA PHE A 107 7.49 -2.73 -12.97
C PHE A 107 6.50 -3.88 -13.04
N ALA A 108 5.70 -4.03 -11.99
CA ALA A 108 4.54 -4.90 -11.94
C ALA A 108 3.39 -4.18 -11.25
N PHE A 109 2.23 -4.80 -11.21
CA PHE A 109 1.10 -4.27 -10.47
C PHE A 109 0.91 -4.97 -9.13
N LYS A 110 0.27 -4.26 -8.20
CA LYS A 110 -0.45 -4.83 -7.07
C LYS A 110 -1.85 -4.28 -7.09
N HIS A 111 -2.82 -5.13 -6.78
CA HIS A 111 -4.22 -4.70 -6.67
C HIS A 111 -4.73 -4.91 -5.25
N TYR A 112 -5.34 -3.86 -4.72
CA TYR A 112 -5.93 -3.83 -3.40
C TYR A 112 -7.44 -3.75 -3.55
N ILE A 113 -8.13 -4.88 -3.35
CA ILE A 113 -9.60 -4.94 -3.39
C ILE A 113 -10.14 -4.58 -2.00
N LEU A 114 -10.67 -3.37 -1.87
CA LEU A 114 -11.12 -2.80 -0.59
C LEU A 114 -12.62 -3.03 -0.37
N SER A 115 -13.40 -3.12 -1.45
CA SER A 115 -14.82 -3.51 -1.47
C SER A 115 -15.20 -3.99 -2.87
N GLU A 116 -16.44 -4.47 -3.07
CA GLU A 116 -16.97 -4.86 -4.39
C GLU A 116 -16.83 -3.75 -5.46
N LYS A 117 -16.92 -2.48 -5.04
CA LYS A 117 -16.92 -1.32 -5.95
C LYS A 117 -15.61 -0.55 -5.97
N VAL A 118 -14.70 -0.84 -5.05
CA VAL A 118 -13.47 -0.08 -4.89
C VAL A 118 -12.28 -1.02 -4.85
N HIS A 119 -11.48 -0.97 -5.90
CA HIS A 119 -10.15 -1.55 -5.94
C HIS A 119 -9.16 -0.48 -6.38
N PHE A 120 -7.91 -0.63 -5.95
CA PHE A 120 -6.79 0.20 -6.37
C PHE A 120 -5.76 -0.66 -7.06
N SER A 121 -5.35 -0.26 -8.26
CA SER A 121 -4.25 -0.89 -9.00
C SER A 121 -3.04 0.05 -8.96
N LEU A 122 -1.98 -0.36 -8.27
CA LEU A 122 -0.74 0.42 -8.15
C LEU A 122 0.34 -0.23 -8.99
N LYS A 123 0.98 0.58 -9.84
CA LYS A 123 2.23 0.20 -10.50
C LYS A 123 3.37 0.39 -9.50
N GLU A 124 4.21 -0.62 -9.36
CA GLU A 124 5.36 -0.64 -8.44
C GLU A 124 6.58 -1.28 -9.09
N SER A 125 7.78 -0.86 -8.66
CA SER A 125 9.05 -1.49 -9.00
C SER A 125 9.10 -2.93 -8.47
N LYS A 126 9.65 -3.86 -9.28
CA LYS A 126 9.91 -5.24 -8.84
C LYS A 126 11.08 -5.35 -7.85
N SER A 127 11.91 -4.30 -7.75
CA SER A 127 13.09 -4.18 -6.89
C SER A 127 12.84 -3.18 -5.75
N PHE A 128 13.32 -3.51 -4.55
CA PHE A 128 13.19 -2.64 -3.36
C PHE A 128 13.97 -1.33 -3.48
N VAL A 129 15.06 -1.33 -4.25
CA VAL A 129 15.82 -0.13 -4.61
C VAL A 129 15.81 -0.03 -6.13
N ALA A 130 15.33 1.09 -6.65
CA ALA A 130 15.30 1.39 -8.07
C ALA A 130 15.46 2.90 -8.28
N ASP A 131 16.18 3.30 -9.33
CA ASP A 131 16.46 4.70 -9.66
C ASP A 131 17.00 5.53 -8.47
N GLY A 132 17.82 4.91 -7.62
CA GLY A 132 18.42 5.56 -6.46
C GLY A 132 17.48 5.81 -5.27
N THR A 133 16.26 5.26 -5.30
CA THR A 133 15.26 5.40 -4.22
C THR A 133 14.65 4.07 -3.82
N THR A 134 14.09 4.01 -2.60
CA THR A 134 13.28 2.90 -2.08
C THR A 134 11.77 3.15 -2.25
N GLY A 135 11.36 4.33 -2.69
CA GLY A 135 9.96 4.77 -2.74
C GLY A 135 9.13 4.16 -3.87
N LEU A 136 9.73 3.49 -4.85
CA LEU A 136 9.01 2.95 -6.02
C LEU A 136 8.21 1.67 -5.75
N CYS A 137 8.16 1.20 -4.50
CA CYS A 137 7.31 0.07 -4.09
C CYS A 137 6.65 0.37 -2.73
N SER A 138 5.50 -0.26 -2.46
CA SER A 138 4.79 -0.07 -1.19
C SER A 138 5.44 -0.84 -0.05
N TRP A 139 5.54 -0.18 1.10
CA TRP A 139 6.10 -0.73 2.34
C TRP A 139 5.02 -1.05 3.37
N GLN A 140 5.33 -1.94 4.32
CA GLN A 140 4.40 -2.42 5.34
C GLN A 140 3.80 -1.29 6.17
N ALA A 141 4.61 -0.30 6.55
CA ALA A 141 4.12 0.85 7.30
C ALA A 141 3.06 1.67 6.53
N ALA A 142 3.17 1.79 5.20
CA ALA A 142 2.16 2.48 4.39
C ALA A 142 0.85 1.71 4.36
N LEU A 143 0.90 0.37 4.27
CA LEU A 143 -0.27 -0.51 4.33
C LEU A 143 -0.96 -0.40 5.70
N ALA A 144 -0.20 -0.49 6.78
CA ALA A 144 -0.73 -0.35 8.14
C ALA A 144 -1.35 1.03 8.42
N LEU A 145 -0.70 2.12 7.97
CA LEU A 145 -1.22 3.47 8.13
C LEU A 145 -2.52 3.67 7.34
N THR A 146 -2.56 3.16 6.11
CA THR A 146 -3.77 3.19 5.27
C THR A 146 -4.91 2.47 5.97
N ASP A 147 -4.66 1.25 6.45
CA ASP A 147 -5.66 0.42 7.09
C ASP A 147 -6.23 1.09 8.36
N TYR A 148 -5.36 1.68 9.18
CA TYR A 148 -5.77 2.50 10.33
C TYR A 148 -6.76 3.61 9.93
N PHE A 149 -6.48 4.36 8.86
CA PHE A 149 -7.40 5.41 8.42
C PHE A 149 -8.68 4.91 7.77
N LEU A 150 -8.69 3.73 7.18
CA LEU A 150 -9.92 3.11 6.69
C LEU A 150 -10.88 2.75 7.83
N HIS A 151 -10.35 2.47 9.01
CA HIS A 151 -11.14 2.33 10.25
C HIS A 151 -11.47 3.67 10.93
N HIS A 152 -10.66 4.71 10.70
CA HIS A 152 -10.79 6.01 11.35
C HIS A 152 -11.01 7.17 10.36
N LYS A 153 -11.85 6.96 9.34
CA LYS A 153 -12.04 7.89 8.21
C LYS A 153 -12.38 9.32 8.62
N ALA A 154 -13.15 9.47 9.70
CA ALA A 154 -13.58 10.76 10.23
C ALA A 154 -12.41 11.69 10.65
N ILE A 155 -11.24 11.13 10.95
CA ILE A 155 -10.03 11.92 11.25
C ILE A 155 -9.62 12.76 10.03
N LEU A 156 -9.76 12.20 8.82
CA LEU A 156 -9.26 12.76 7.57
C LEU A 156 -10.34 13.49 6.75
N TRP A 157 -11.62 13.25 7.05
CA TRP A 157 -12.75 13.86 6.36
C TRP A 157 -12.64 15.39 6.29
N ASN A 158 -12.68 15.93 5.08
CA ASN A 158 -12.65 17.37 4.82
C ASN A 158 -11.44 18.10 5.47
N ARG A 159 -10.34 17.37 5.73
CA ARG A 159 -9.07 17.94 6.22
C ARG A 159 -8.11 18.22 5.08
N ARG A 160 -7.14 19.10 5.31
CA ARG A 160 -6.00 19.31 4.42
C ARG A 160 -4.84 18.45 4.91
N ILE A 161 -4.31 17.60 4.05
CA ILE A 161 -3.36 16.55 4.43
C ILE A 161 -2.11 16.69 3.58
N LEU A 162 -0.96 16.81 4.23
CA LEU A 162 0.34 16.67 3.59
C LEU A 162 0.90 15.29 3.89
N GLU A 163 1.31 14.54 2.88
CA GLU A 163 2.06 13.29 3.05
C GLU A 163 3.52 13.50 2.64
N LEU A 164 4.44 13.20 3.56
CA LEU A 164 5.90 13.24 3.36
C LEU A 164 6.41 11.86 3.00
N GLY A 165 7.16 11.76 1.89
CA GLY A 165 7.71 10.49 1.43
C GLY A 165 6.62 9.54 0.94
N SER A 166 5.75 10.02 0.05
CA SER A 166 4.61 9.27 -0.48
C SER A 166 5.01 8.02 -1.28
N GLY A 167 6.24 7.95 -1.81
CA GLY A 167 6.72 6.83 -2.60
C GLY A 167 5.83 6.56 -3.82
N ALA A 168 5.24 5.36 -3.90
CA ALA A 168 4.31 4.97 -4.97
C ALA A 168 2.90 5.59 -4.83
N GLY A 169 2.62 6.27 -3.71
CA GLY A 169 1.35 6.94 -3.42
C GLY A 169 0.26 6.07 -2.79
N LEU A 170 0.58 4.84 -2.36
CA LEU A 170 -0.42 3.90 -1.82
C LEU A 170 -1.33 4.53 -0.75
N CYS A 171 -0.74 5.05 0.32
CA CYS A 171 -1.48 5.55 1.48
C CYS A 171 -2.33 6.76 1.13
N GLY A 172 -1.71 7.81 0.57
CA GLY A 172 -2.42 8.98 0.11
C GLY A 172 -3.55 8.69 -0.89
N LEU A 173 -3.32 7.91 -1.95
CA LEU A 173 -4.32 7.68 -2.99
C LEU A 173 -5.54 6.90 -2.48
N ILE A 174 -5.32 5.87 -1.66
CA ILE A 174 -6.44 5.12 -1.05
C ILE A 174 -7.24 6.02 -0.11
N ILE A 175 -6.55 6.81 0.73
CA ILE A 175 -7.17 7.77 1.65
C ILE A 175 -7.97 8.83 0.88
N TYR A 176 -7.45 9.36 -0.22
CA TYR A 176 -8.14 10.36 -1.02
C TYR A 176 -9.53 9.86 -1.46
N ARG A 177 -9.60 8.62 -1.95
CA ARG A 177 -10.84 8.00 -2.42
C ARG A 177 -11.81 7.64 -1.30
N LEU A 178 -11.30 7.10 -0.19
CA LEU A 178 -12.14 6.47 0.83
C LEU A 178 -12.37 7.31 2.09
N CYS A 179 -11.50 8.30 2.36
CA CYS A 179 -11.60 9.19 3.51
C CYS A 179 -11.95 10.63 3.12
N GLN A 180 -11.90 10.97 1.82
CA GLN A 180 -12.37 12.24 1.26
C GLN A 180 -11.80 13.49 1.98
N PRO A 181 -10.47 13.64 2.03
CA PRO A 181 -9.85 14.87 2.54
C PRO A 181 -10.17 16.05 1.62
N LYS A 182 -10.27 17.26 2.17
CA LYS A 182 -10.55 18.47 1.36
C LYS A 182 -9.46 18.74 0.34
N HIS A 183 -8.20 18.54 0.75
CA HIS A 183 -7.03 18.69 -0.10
C HIS A 183 -5.98 17.70 0.39
N LEU A 184 -5.47 16.86 -0.51
CA LEU A 184 -4.35 15.97 -0.27
C LEU A 184 -3.17 16.39 -1.14
N LEU A 185 -2.02 16.61 -0.50
CA LEU A 185 -0.76 16.93 -1.13
C LEU A 185 0.22 15.78 -0.88
N LEU A 186 0.52 15.03 -1.93
CA LEU A 186 1.50 13.95 -1.92
C LEU A 186 2.88 14.50 -2.25
N THR A 187 3.88 14.17 -1.44
CA THR A 187 5.24 14.71 -1.65
C THR A 187 6.30 13.63 -1.53
N ASP A 188 7.32 13.73 -2.38
CA ASP A 188 8.48 12.86 -2.33
C ASP A 188 9.72 13.62 -2.80
N GLY A 189 10.90 13.21 -2.34
CA GLY A 189 12.19 13.77 -2.77
C GLY A 189 12.67 13.24 -4.12
N SER A 190 12.02 12.20 -4.66
CA SER A 190 12.39 11.56 -5.92
C SER A 190 11.43 11.91 -7.06
N LEU A 191 11.99 12.44 -8.16
CA LEU A 191 11.23 12.69 -9.39
C LEU A 191 10.64 11.41 -9.99
N SER A 192 11.31 10.26 -9.83
CA SER A 192 10.77 8.96 -10.26
C SER A 192 9.53 8.57 -9.45
N CYS A 193 9.51 8.85 -8.15
CA CYS A 193 8.33 8.62 -7.31
C CYS A 193 7.18 9.54 -7.72
N LEU A 194 7.45 10.83 -7.98
CA LEU A 194 6.43 11.77 -8.43
C LEU A 194 5.77 11.33 -9.74
N LYS A 195 6.58 10.94 -10.74
CA LYS A 195 6.06 10.38 -12.00
C LYS A 195 5.21 9.13 -11.77
N LEU A 196 5.64 8.25 -10.86
CA LEU A 196 4.89 7.04 -10.53
C LEU A 196 3.55 7.35 -9.84
N ILE A 197 3.51 8.34 -8.95
CA ILE A 197 2.29 8.85 -8.32
C ILE A 197 1.33 9.36 -9.41
N GLU A 198 1.79 10.20 -10.35
CA GLU A 198 0.96 10.71 -11.45
C GLU A 198 0.37 9.59 -12.32
N GLU A 199 1.19 8.58 -12.67
CA GLU A 199 0.72 7.39 -13.39
C GLU A 199 -0.35 6.63 -12.60
N ASN A 200 -0.18 6.51 -11.28
CA ASN A 200 -1.12 5.84 -10.39
C ASN A 200 -2.40 6.67 -10.18
N ILE A 201 -2.34 8.01 -10.19
CA ILE A 201 -3.52 8.88 -10.17
C ILE A 201 -4.36 8.64 -11.43
N LYS A 202 -3.75 8.79 -12.61
CA LYS A 202 -4.44 8.62 -13.90
C LYS A 202 -5.10 7.25 -14.03
N ARG A 203 -4.49 6.23 -13.43
CA ARG A 203 -5.02 4.86 -13.43
C ARG A 203 -6.23 4.67 -12.51
N ASN A 204 -6.19 5.21 -11.30
CA ASN A 204 -7.20 4.91 -10.28
C ASN A 204 -8.36 5.92 -10.27
N PHE A 205 -8.22 7.05 -10.99
CA PHE A 205 -9.20 8.12 -11.00
C PHE A 205 -9.56 8.55 -12.43
N LEU A 206 -10.22 7.66 -13.19
CA LEU A 206 -10.55 7.88 -14.61
C LEU A 206 -11.43 9.12 -14.90
N HIS A 207 -12.14 9.63 -13.89
CA HIS A 207 -13.04 10.79 -13.99
C HIS A 207 -12.53 12.01 -13.24
N ILE A 208 -11.25 12.04 -12.86
CA ILE A 208 -10.68 13.18 -12.17
C ILE A 208 -10.33 14.29 -13.16
N GLU A 209 -10.70 15.52 -12.82
CA GLU A 209 -10.42 16.67 -13.68
C GLU A 209 -9.01 17.19 -13.38
N GLU A 210 -8.11 17.08 -14.37
CA GLU A 210 -6.78 17.69 -14.30
C GLU A 210 -6.88 19.18 -14.60
N THR A 211 -6.33 20.00 -13.70
CA THR A 211 -6.30 21.46 -13.82
C THR A 211 -4.92 21.94 -14.29
N ILE A 212 -4.79 23.24 -14.59
CA ILE A 212 -3.59 23.83 -15.23
C ILE A 212 -2.32 23.74 -14.36
N ASP A 213 -2.44 23.48 -13.06
CA ASP A 213 -1.35 23.50 -12.08
C ASP A 213 -1.00 22.12 -11.47
N ASN A 214 -1.11 21.02 -12.23
CA ASN A 214 -0.87 19.64 -11.73
C ASN A 214 -1.71 19.28 -10.48
N LYS A 215 -2.93 19.81 -10.43
CA LYS A 215 -3.94 19.45 -9.43
C LYS A 215 -5.06 18.70 -10.11
N TRP A 216 -5.57 17.71 -9.42
CA TRP A 216 -6.70 16.92 -9.84
C TRP A 216 -7.89 17.16 -8.91
N LEU A 217 -9.08 17.34 -9.47
CA LEU A 217 -10.30 17.62 -8.73
C LEU A 217 -11.31 16.48 -8.90
N MET A 218 -11.86 15.99 -7.78
CA MET A 218 -12.98 15.05 -7.75
C MET A 218 -13.97 15.47 -6.67
N ASN A 219 -15.20 15.85 -7.06
CA ASN A 219 -16.26 16.25 -6.11
C ASN A 219 -15.82 17.32 -5.10
N ASP A 220 -15.18 18.41 -5.56
CA ASP A 220 -14.63 19.49 -4.73
C ASP A 220 -13.48 19.10 -3.77
N HIS A 221 -12.94 17.88 -3.90
CA HIS A 221 -11.74 17.43 -3.19
C HIS A 221 -10.51 17.56 -4.10
N ILE A 222 -9.45 18.20 -3.59
CA ILE A 222 -8.22 18.47 -4.35
C ILE A 222 -7.21 17.37 -4.08
N LEU A 223 -6.62 16.82 -5.14
CA LEU A 223 -5.44 15.96 -5.10
C LEU A 223 -4.31 16.67 -5.83
N GLU A 224 -3.13 16.71 -5.22
CA GLU A 224 -1.96 17.37 -5.76
C GLU A 224 -0.72 16.53 -5.41
N CYS A 225 0.30 16.58 -6.26
CA CYS A 225 1.59 15.99 -5.93
C CYS A 225 2.73 16.93 -6.33
N CYS A 226 3.77 17.04 -5.49
CA CYS A 226 4.93 17.86 -5.79
C CYS A 226 6.25 17.27 -5.27
N LEU A 227 7.35 17.68 -5.89
CA LEU A 227 8.70 17.31 -5.47
C LEU A 227 9.09 18.12 -4.23
N VAL A 228 9.45 17.45 -3.14
CA VAL A 228 9.89 18.10 -1.90
C VAL A 228 11.13 17.42 -1.36
N ASP A 229 12.23 18.16 -1.32
CA ASP A 229 13.33 17.88 -0.40
C ASP A 229 12.92 18.41 0.98
N TRP A 230 12.98 17.56 2.01
CA TRP A 230 12.62 17.94 3.36
C TRP A 230 13.46 19.11 3.88
N LYS A 231 14.71 19.27 3.43
CA LYS A 231 15.57 20.42 3.77
C LYS A 231 15.00 21.76 3.31
N GLU A 232 14.27 21.74 2.20
CA GLU A 232 13.79 22.93 1.50
C GLU A 232 12.26 23.06 1.57
N ILE A 233 11.60 22.36 2.49
CA ILE A 233 10.14 22.38 2.61
C ILE A 233 9.60 23.80 2.84
N ASN A 234 10.40 24.64 3.50
CA ASN A 234 10.12 26.05 3.78
C ASN A 234 10.18 26.92 2.52
N CYS A 235 10.61 26.39 1.38
CA CYS A 235 10.60 27.04 0.07
C CYS A 235 9.39 26.60 -0.78
N VAL A 236 8.72 25.51 -0.42
CA VAL A 236 7.60 24.91 -1.18
C VAL A 236 6.32 25.72 -0.99
N LYS A 237 5.80 26.32 -2.07
CA LYS A 237 4.64 27.23 -2.01
C LYS A 237 3.34 26.49 -1.75
N GLU A 238 3.22 25.28 -2.27
CA GLU A 238 2.07 24.40 -2.18
C GLU A 238 1.80 24.06 -0.71
N VAL A 239 2.85 23.71 0.06
CA VAL A 239 2.77 23.46 1.51
C VAL A 239 2.31 24.70 2.28
N LYS A 240 2.90 25.87 1.98
CA LYS A 240 2.51 27.15 2.63
C LYS A 240 1.08 27.56 2.33
N THR A 241 0.64 27.35 1.10
CA THR A 241 -0.69 27.75 0.62
C THR A 241 -1.75 26.80 1.17
N MET A 242 -1.45 25.51 1.18
CA MET A 242 -2.32 24.47 1.73
C MET A 242 -2.57 24.68 3.23
N LEU A 243 -1.54 25.02 4.02
CA LEU A 243 -1.60 25.07 5.50
C LEU A 243 -2.19 23.77 6.09
N PRO A 244 -1.46 22.64 6.05
CA PRO A 244 -1.97 21.31 6.38
C PRO A 244 -2.60 21.22 7.79
N ASP A 245 -3.73 20.53 7.93
CA ASP A 245 -4.32 20.15 9.23
C ASP A 245 -3.65 18.88 9.79
N ILE A 246 -3.25 17.99 8.88
CA ILE A 246 -2.69 16.68 9.20
C ILE A 246 -1.43 16.45 8.38
N LEU A 247 -0.41 15.88 9.02
CA LEU A 247 0.82 15.43 8.39
C LEU A 247 0.88 13.90 8.43
N LEU A 248 1.13 13.26 7.30
CA LEU A 248 1.29 11.81 7.19
C LEU A 248 2.72 11.49 6.77
N ALA A 249 3.25 10.37 7.26
CA ALA A 249 4.47 9.78 6.73
C ALA A 249 4.49 8.28 7.00
N ALA A 250 4.93 7.48 6.03
CA ALA A 250 4.99 6.04 6.16
C ALA A 250 6.36 5.50 5.72
N ASP A 251 6.99 4.73 6.61
CA ASP A 251 8.31 4.12 6.41
C ASP A 251 9.45 5.09 6.08
N VAL A 252 9.38 6.33 6.58
CA VAL A 252 10.42 7.38 6.39
C VAL A 252 11.51 7.38 7.47
N VAL A 253 11.35 6.58 8.53
CA VAL A 253 12.30 6.47 9.65
C VAL A 253 13.14 5.20 9.46
N TYR A 254 14.09 5.26 8.52
CA TYR A 254 14.92 4.10 8.15
C TYR A 254 16.42 4.36 8.20
N ASP A 255 16.86 5.61 8.06
CA ASP A 255 18.27 6.01 8.15
C ASP A 255 18.40 7.27 9.00
N SER A 256 19.27 7.23 10.01
CA SER A 256 19.55 8.37 10.87
C SER A 256 20.09 9.60 10.12
N SER A 257 20.68 9.41 8.93
CA SER A 257 21.23 10.49 8.11
C SER A 257 20.15 11.46 7.60
N VAL A 258 18.90 11.02 7.47
CA VAL A 258 17.78 11.86 6.99
C VAL A 258 16.93 12.46 8.11
N PHE A 259 17.24 12.15 9.38
CA PHE A 259 16.38 12.57 10.51
C PHE A 259 16.34 14.08 10.69
N ASP A 260 17.46 14.78 10.55
CA ASP A 260 17.48 16.23 10.77
C ASP A 260 16.66 16.97 9.70
N ASP A 261 16.69 16.48 8.46
CA ASP A 261 15.90 17.03 7.36
C ASP A 261 14.41 16.75 7.56
N LEU A 262 14.05 15.51 7.93
CA LEU A 262 12.67 15.14 8.24
C LEU A 262 12.12 15.95 9.42
N LEU A 263 12.91 16.12 10.48
CA LEU A 263 12.51 16.89 11.66
C LEU A 263 12.37 18.38 11.35
N HIS A 264 13.24 18.94 10.50
CA HIS A 264 13.06 20.29 9.98
C HIS A 264 11.71 20.42 9.28
N ALA A 265 11.36 19.45 8.43
CA ALA A 265 10.09 19.46 7.72
C ALA A 265 8.87 19.37 8.65
N ILE A 266 8.92 18.48 9.63
CA ILE A 266 7.88 18.33 10.65
C ILE A 266 7.74 19.64 11.44
N ASP A 267 8.83 20.17 11.99
CA ASP A 267 8.83 21.40 12.79
C ASP A 267 8.27 22.60 12.01
N TYR A 268 8.69 22.74 10.75
CA TYR A 268 8.21 23.78 9.86
C TYR A 268 6.68 23.73 9.67
N VAL A 269 6.13 22.56 9.38
CA VAL A 269 4.68 22.38 9.16
C VAL A 269 3.90 22.64 10.44
N PHE A 270 4.39 22.22 11.61
CA PHE A 270 3.77 22.54 12.89
C PHE A 270 3.79 24.05 13.18
N ASN A 271 4.91 24.73 12.88
CA ASN A 271 5.04 26.18 13.03
C ASN A 271 4.07 26.96 12.12
N LEU A 272 3.87 26.52 10.87
CA LEU A 272 2.94 27.14 9.92
C LEU A 272 1.52 27.28 10.47
N LYS A 273 1.13 26.41 11.40
CA LYS A 273 -0.22 26.38 11.96
C LYS A 273 -0.26 26.53 13.48
N GLN A 274 0.77 27.15 14.06
CA GLN A 274 0.80 27.45 15.50
C GLN A 274 0.53 26.19 16.34
N ASN A 275 1.15 25.06 15.96
CA ASN A 275 1.02 23.74 16.60
C ASN A 275 -0.35 23.07 16.52
N LYS A 276 -1.29 23.62 15.74
CA LYS A 276 -2.60 23.02 15.50
C LYS A 276 -2.57 21.99 14.36
N VAL A 277 -1.47 21.24 14.28
CA VAL A 277 -1.26 20.12 13.34
C VAL A 277 -1.24 18.83 14.14
N LYS A 278 -1.80 17.76 13.59
CA LYS A 278 -1.59 16.40 14.10
C LYS A 278 -0.84 15.58 13.06
N MET A 279 0.20 14.89 13.48
CA MET A 279 0.96 14.02 12.59
C MET A 279 0.69 12.55 12.90
N PHE A 280 0.58 11.73 11.86
CA PHE A 280 0.55 10.28 11.96
C PHE A 280 1.74 9.71 11.19
N LEU A 281 2.63 9.02 11.90
CA LEU A 281 3.81 8.41 11.33
C LEU A 281 3.76 6.90 11.55
N ALA A 282 3.78 6.13 10.47
CA ALA A 282 3.95 4.68 10.57
C ALA A 282 5.40 4.30 10.27
N ALA A 283 5.99 3.46 11.11
CA ALA A 283 7.35 2.97 10.94
C ALA A 283 7.40 1.44 11.08
N THR A 284 8.01 0.77 10.11
CA THR A 284 8.36 -0.65 10.23
C THR A 284 9.61 -0.76 11.11
N VAL A 285 9.48 -1.38 12.28
CA VAL A 285 10.55 -1.40 13.29
C VAL A 285 11.55 -2.51 12.96
N ARG A 286 12.48 -2.19 12.05
CA ARG A 286 13.59 -3.08 11.63
C ARG A 286 14.77 -3.03 12.59
N ASP A 287 15.00 -1.85 13.16
CA ASP A 287 16.00 -1.60 14.19
C ASP A 287 15.41 -0.67 15.26
N GLN A 288 15.41 -1.14 16.49
CA GLN A 288 14.88 -0.39 17.63
C GLN A 288 15.74 0.85 17.95
N ALA A 289 17.04 0.78 17.73
CA ALA A 289 17.95 1.90 18.00
C ALA A 289 17.67 3.09 17.07
N THR A 290 17.48 2.82 15.78
CA THR A 290 17.08 3.81 14.77
C THR A 290 15.78 4.52 15.16
N LEU A 291 14.73 3.78 15.51
CA LEU A 291 13.46 4.37 15.94
C LEU A 291 13.62 5.21 17.23
N ASN A 292 14.31 4.67 18.23
CA ASN A 292 14.54 5.38 19.49
C ASN A 292 15.35 6.67 19.27
N GLY A 293 16.33 6.65 18.38
CA GLY A 293 17.10 7.84 17.99
C GLY A 293 16.21 8.94 17.41
N PHE A 294 15.26 8.57 16.55
CA PHE A 294 14.28 9.52 16.01
C PHE A 294 13.34 10.06 17.10
N LEU A 295 12.80 9.19 17.96
CA LEU A 295 11.92 9.59 19.07
C LEU A 295 12.61 10.55 20.06
N ASN A 296 13.88 10.31 20.38
CA ASN A 296 14.66 11.20 21.23
C ASN A 296 14.82 12.60 20.62
N LYS A 297 15.07 12.68 19.31
CA LYS A 297 15.16 13.97 18.61
C LYS A 297 13.81 14.71 18.58
N LEU A 298 12.69 14.00 18.38
CA LEU A 298 11.35 14.58 18.53
C LEU A 298 11.13 15.16 19.95
N GLY A 299 11.51 14.43 20.99
CA GLY A 299 11.42 14.88 22.37
C GLY A 299 12.23 16.15 22.65
N ASN A 300 13.43 16.28 22.07
CA ASN A 300 14.25 17.49 22.18
C ASN A 300 13.58 18.73 21.54
N LEU A 301 12.76 18.53 20.52
CA LEU A 301 11.92 19.55 19.89
C LEU A 301 10.56 19.74 20.58
N ARG A 302 10.37 19.09 21.74
CA ARG A 302 9.17 19.15 22.59
C ARG A 302 7.92 18.57 21.94
N PHE A 303 8.06 17.67 20.97
CA PHE A 303 6.94 16.90 20.46
C PHE A 303 6.52 15.84 21.48
N GLN A 304 5.21 15.62 21.55
CA GLN A 304 4.58 14.53 22.29
C GLN A 304 4.27 13.40 21.30
N VAL A 305 4.43 12.16 21.76
CA VAL A 305 4.26 10.97 20.93
C VAL A 305 3.37 9.96 21.64
N ASP A 306 2.20 9.71 21.07
CA ASP A 306 1.30 8.64 21.45
C ASP A 306 1.37 7.49 20.43
N ASN A 307 0.82 6.33 20.78
CA ASN A 307 0.69 5.20 19.86
C ASN A 307 -0.76 5.05 19.42
N ALA A 308 -0.96 4.86 18.12
CA ALA A 308 -2.21 4.35 17.57
C ALA A 308 -2.14 2.81 17.49
N GLU A 309 -3.32 2.19 17.54
CA GLU A 309 -3.44 0.74 17.37
C GLU A 309 -3.17 0.34 15.92
N VAL A 310 -2.48 -0.78 15.74
CA VAL A 310 -2.37 -1.44 14.44
C VAL A 310 -3.53 -2.41 14.32
N ILE A 311 -4.36 -2.23 13.30
CA ILE A 311 -5.55 -3.05 13.06
C ILE A 311 -5.15 -4.54 12.93
N PRO A 312 -5.81 -5.47 13.64
CA PRO A 312 -5.60 -6.91 13.51
C PRO A 312 -5.82 -7.41 12.08
N LEU A 313 -5.17 -8.52 11.69
CA LEU A 313 -5.26 -9.03 10.31
C LEU A 313 -6.70 -9.42 9.94
N GLU A 314 -7.46 -9.92 10.91
CA GLU A 314 -8.83 -10.41 10.77
C GLU A 314 -9.82 -9.27 10.47
N GLU A 315 -9.49 -8.05 10.89
CA GLU A 315 -10.30 -6.83 10.70
C GLU A 315 -9.74 -5.92 9.61
N SER A 316 -8.58 -6.29 9.04
CA SER A 316 -7.83 -5.48 8.09
C SER A 316 -8.45 -5.51 6.69
N PHE A 317 -8.48 -4.34 6.04
CA PHE A 317 -8.82 -4.24 4.61
C PHE A 317 -7.64 -4.64 3.71
N LEU A 318 -6.42 -4.51 4.22
CA LEU A 318 -5.19 -4.73 3.47
C LEU A 318 -4.42 -5.94 4.00
N TYR A 319 -3.68 -6.62 3.12
CA TYR A 319 -2.79 -7.72 3.52
C TYR A 319 -1.34 -7.30 3.36
N TRP A 320 -0.52 -7.57 4.38
CA TRP A 320 0.91 -7.31 4.37
C TRP A 320 1.64 -8.21 5.34
N ASP A 321 2.95 -8.38 5.15
CA ASP A 321 3.79 -9.15 6.06
C ASP A 321 3.84 -8.51 7.45
N ARG A 322 3.38 -9.25 8.47
CA ARG A 322 3.34 -8.81 9.87
C ARG A 322 4.49 -9.39 10.71
N LEU A 323 5.46 -10.08 10.10
CA LEU A 323 6.63 -10.63 10.79
C LEU A 323 7.49 -9.52 11.43
N THR A 324 7.65 -8.40 10.73
CA THR A 324 8.31 -7.22 11.29
C THR A 324 7.24 -6.28 11.87
N PRO A 325 7.32 -5.91 13.15
CA PRO A 325 6.31 -5.08 13.78
C PRO A 325 6.28 -3.69 13.15
N VAL A 326 5.07 -3.14 13.00
CA VAL A 326 4.86 -1.75 12.60
C VAL A 326 4.35 -0.98 13.82
N ARG A 327 4.80 0.25 14.00
CA ARG A 327 4.24 1.20 14.98
C ARG A 327 3.61 2.37 14.23
N ILE A 328 2.41 2.75 14.65
CA ILE A 328 1.76 3.99 14.19
C ILE A 328 1.84 4.97 15.35
N LEU A 329 2.50 6.10 15.12
CA LEU A 329 2.75 7.15 16.09
C LEU A 329 1.84 8.32 15.81
N ILE A 330 1.22 8.87 16.85
CA ILE A 330 0.49 10.13 16.79
C ILE A 330 1.39 11.18 17.41
N ILE A 331 1.79 12.17 16.63
CA ILE A 331 2.73 13.22 17.05
C ILE A 331 1.98 14.55 17.12
N THR A 332 2.11 15.23 18.26
CA THR A 332 1.51 16.53 18.56
C THR A 332 2.54 17.44 19.25
N ARG A 333 2.24 18.73 19.39
CA ARG A 333 3.12 19.68 20.09
C ARG A 333 2.33 20.65 20.95
#